data_AF-A0A5N5D7L7-F1
#
_entry.id   AF-A0A5N5D7L7-F1
#
_cell.length_a   1.000
_cell.length_b   1.000
_cell.length_c   1.000
_cell.angle_alpha   90.00
_cell.angle_beta   90.00
_cell.angle_gamma   90.00
#
_symmetry.space_group_name_H-M   'P 1'
#
loop_
_entity.id
_entity.type
_entity.pdbx_description
1 polymer ?
#
loop_
_entity_poly.entity_id
_entity_poly.type
_entity_poly.pdbx_seq_one_letter_code
_entity_poly.pdbx_strand_id
1 'polypeptide(L)'
;MASFPALPEELVIGIFSYLAKEDLITSLRLFIITEHYDPGLEEDFTLPELYNFMDELVETWLLPCSTNLTSLVLYSDQYFGYMPKLDLRGVHFPRLQTLALGNYMFSHAWQLDWLASHAATLQHLYLDDCSIVHYALLYAYPDAEGYVANPLQPLPELQQRPVIRNYSLRWSHTFDRLRRSLHRLKTFRMGSSGLMGWRRRHRRGQEPLTADPSDPAVYTSLPLGLFPDRYLLCHMGMGPSWYTDLGTLSWPCEDEYGTREGDDELMAFVDQLEEGVLDREDKEALVRLVEGIGQGGAEDVKGMMERGWGWRNESVYGHI
;
A
#
# COMPACT_ATOMS: atom_id res chain seq x y z
N MET A 1 6.25 11.83 -28.92
CA MET A 1 7.27 11.14 -28.11
C MET A 1 7.76 9.94 -28.90
N ALA A 2 9.05 9.81 -29.14
CA ALA A 2 9.60 8.61 -29.76
C ALA A 2 9.39 7.44 -28.78
N SER A 3 8.55 6.49 -29.16
CA SER A 3 8.45 5.20 -28.48
C SER A 3 9.78 4.48 -28.77
N PHE A 4 10.61 4.36 -27.75
CA PHE A 4 11.71 3.41 -27.81
C PHE A 4 11.09 2.01 -27.89
N PRO A 5 11.56 1.13 -28.78
CA PRO A 5 11.10 -0.24 -28.78
C PRO A 5 11.43 -0.85 -27.41
N ALA A 6 10.44 -1.47 -26.77
CA ALA A 6 10.65 -2.23 -25.56
C ALA A 6 11.71 -3.30 -25.84
N LEU A 7 12.71 -3.40 -24.95
CA LEU A 7 13.69 -4.48 -25.03
C LEU A 7 12.96 -5.81 -24.75
N PRO A 8 13.36 -6.92 -25.40
CA PRO A 8 12.86 -8.24 -25.05
C PRO A 8 13.09 -8.54 -23.57
N GLU A 9 12.13 -9.17 -22.90
CA GLU A 9 12.17 -9.49 -21.48
C GLU A 9 13.45 -10.24 -21.08
N GLU A 10 13.84 -11.27 -21.85
CA GLU A 10 15.06 -12.04 -21.63
C GLU A 10 16.32 -11.17 -21.63
N LEU A 11 16.35 -10.13 -22.47
CA LEU A 11 17.48 -9.21 -22.55
C LEU A 11 17.49 -8.27 -21.35
N VAL A 12 16.33 -7.80 -20.89
CA VAL A 12 16.21 -6.99 -19.67
C VAL A 12 16.67 -7.79 -18.46
N ILE A 13 16.16 -9.02 -18.29
CA ILE A 13 16.54 -9.92 -17.20
C ILE A 13 18.02 -10.27 -17.29
N GLY A 14 18.55 -10.50 -18.49
CA GLY A 14 19.98 -10.79 -18.70
C GLY A 14 20.90 -9.63 -18.32
N ILE A 15 20.57 -8.40 -18.75
CA ILE A 15 21.31 -7.19 -18.40
C ILE A 15 21.21 -6.94 -16.88
N PHE A 16 20.02 -7.04 -16.32
CA PHE A 16 19.78 -6.88 -14.89
C PHE A 16 20.61 -7.88 -14.08
N SER A 17 20.53 -9.16 -14.42
CA SER A 17 21.28 -10.24 -13.76
C SER A 17 22.78 -10.01 -13.81
N TYR A 18 23.30 -9.49 -14.93
CA TYR A 18 24.70 -9.13 -15.04
C TYR A 18 25.07 -7.97 -14.12
N LEU A 19 24.31 -6.86 -14.16
CA LEU A 19 24.56 -5.69 -13.33
C LEU A 19 24.42 -6.00 -11.82
N ALA A 20 23.47 -6.85 -11.46
CA ALA A 20 23.26 -7.31 -10.10
C ALA A 20 24.44 -8.16 -9.60
N LYS A 21 24.94 -9.10 -10.42
CA LYS A 21 26.11 -9.95 -10.09
C LYS A 21 27.38 -9.14 -9.88
N GLU A 22 27.55 -8.06 -10.61
CA GLU A 22 28.70 -7.15 -10.47
C GLU A 22 28.51 -6.14 -9.32
N ASP A 23 27.47 -6.28 -8.49
CA ASP A 23 27.09 -5.35 -7.42
C ASP A 23 26.94 -3.90 -7.93
N LEU A 24 26.62 -3.68 -9.21
CA LEU A 24 26.56 -2.33 -9.80
C LEU A 24 25.23 -1.62 -9.54
N ILE A 25 24.19 -2.36 -9.15
CA ILE A 25 22.87 -1.81 -8.88
C ILE A 25 22.80 -1.27 -7.44
N THR A 26 22.82 0.05 -7.32
CA THR A 26 22.69 0.76 -6.04
C THR A 26 21.31 1.39 -5.83
N SER A 27 20.53 1.53 -6.90
CA SER A 27 19.17 2.07 -6.88
C SER A 27 18.29 1.26 -7.82
N LEU A 28 17.19 0.72 -7.29
CA LEU A 28 16.19 -0.02 -8.03
C LEU A 28 14.85 0.68 -7.87
N ARG A 29 14.19 0.97 -9.00
CA ARG A 29 12.87 1.60 -9.03
C ARG A 29 11.99 0.83 -9.98
N LEU A 30 10.91 0.27 -9.45
CA LEU A 30 9.96 -0.52 -10.19
C LEU A 30 8.59 0.13 -10.08
N PHE A 31 8.00 0.40 -11.24
CA PHE A 31 6.60 0.74 -11.37
C PHE A 31 5.89 -0.42 -12.05
N ILE A 32 5.14 -1.17 -11.25
CA ILE A 32 4.46 -2.40 -11.65
C ILE A 32 3.11 -2.01 -12.23
N ILE A 33 2.86 -2.39 -13.48
CA ILE A 33 1.61 -2.10 -14.20
C ILE A 33 0.89 -3.42 -14.42
N THR A 34 -0.39 -3.47 -14.10
CA THR A 34 -1.23 -4.66 -14.23
C THR A 34 -1.96 -4.63 -15.56
N GLU A 35 -2.07 -5.76 -16.23
CA GLU A 35 -2.93 -5.88 -17.42
C GLU A 35 -4.40 -5.78 -16.99
N HIS A 36 -5.21 -5.07 -17.78
CA HIS A 36 -6.62 -4.84 -17.51
C HIS A 36 -7.47 -5.48 -18.62
N TYR A 37 -8.33 -6.44 -18.27
CA TYR A 37 -9.10 -7.22 -19.26
C TYR A 37 -10.42 -6.55 -19.70
N ASP A 38 -11.04 -5.74 -18.84
CA ASP A 38 -12.32 -5.06 -19.11
C ASP A 38 -12.40 -3.74 -18.33
N PRO A 39 -13.05 -2.66 -18.82
CA PRO A 39 -13.36 -1.46 -18.04
C PRO A 39 -14.08 -1.71 -16.69
N GLY A 40 -14.57 -2.93 -16.43
CA GLY A 40 -15.16 -3.34 -15.17
C GLY A 40 -14.21 -3.41 -13.96
N LEU A 41 -12.89 -3.59 -14.11
CA LEU A 41 -11.88 -3.74 -13.02
C LEU A 41 -12.17 -4.84 -11.96
N GLU A 42 -13.34 -5.47 -12.00
CA GLU A 42 -13.86 -6.40 -11.02
C GLU A 42 -13.18 -7.77 -11.10
N GLU A 43 -12.51 -8.10 -12.21
CA GLU A 43 -11.90 -9.43 -12.42
C GLU A 43 -10.37 -9.42 -12.49
N ASP A 44 -9.70 -8.26 -12.58
CA ASP A 44 -8.24 -8.21 -12.77
C ASP A 44 -7.47 -8.81 -11.59
N PHE A 45 -8.05 -8.79 -10.38
CA PHE A 45 -7.46 -9.42 -9.20
C PHE A 45 -7.39 -10.95 -9.30
N THR A 46 -8.07 -11.56 -10.28
CA THR A 46 -8.05 -13.00 -10.53
C THR A 46 -6.94 -13.43 -11.48
N LEU A 47 -6.24 -12.48 -12.11
CA LEU A 47 -5.18 -12.77 -13.07
C LEU A 47 -4.00 -13.46 -12.39
N PRO A 48 -3.62 -14.69 -12.80
CA PRO A 48 -2.53 -15.41 -12.17
C PRO A 48 -1.17 -14.70 -12.34
N GLU A 49 -0.99 -13.95 -13.42
CA GLU A 49 0.21 -13.16 -13.70
C GLU A 49 0.52 -12.14 -12.58
N LEU A 50 -0.51 -11.56 -11.97
CA LEU A 50 -0.39 -10.61 -10.86
C LEU A 50 0.26 -11.26 -9.63
N TYR A 51 -0.04 -12.54 -9.37
CA TYR A 51 0.51 -13.30 -8.23
C TYR A 51 1.87 -13.88 -8.56
N ASN A 52 2.02 -14.49 -9.73
CA ASN A 52 3.29 -15.04 -10.21
C ASN A 52 4.38 -13.96 -10.22
N PHE A 53 4.06 -12.75 -10.71
CA PHE A 53 5.02 -11.65 -10.72
C PHE A 53 5.45 -11.24 -9.31
N MET A 54 4.56 -11.23 -8.32
CA MET A 54 4.92 -10.86 -6.95
C MET A 54 5.78 -11.91 -6.25
N ASP A 55 5.55 -13.20 -6.55
CA ASP A 55 6.41 -14.29 -6.09
C ASP A 55 7.81 -14.18 -6.72
N GLU A 56 7.87 -13.91 -8.03
CA GLU A 56 9.14 -13.72 -8.76
C GLU A 56 9.84 -12.40 -8.42
N LEU A 57 9.12 -11.38 -7.96
CA LEU A 57 9.67 -10.04 -7.66
C LEU A 57 10.85 -10.16 -6.70
N VAL A 58 10.72 -10.98 -5.66
CA VAL A 58 11.75 -11.15 -4.64
C VAL A 58 12.96 -11.87 -5.21
N GLU A 59 12.75 -13.02 -5.85
CA GLU A 59 13.83 -13.89 -6.33
C GLU A 59 14.58 -13.32 -7.53
N THR A 60 13.85 -12.75 -8.49
CA THR A 60 14.40 -12.28 -9.76
C THR A 60 14.99 -10.88 -9.64
N TRP A 61 14.39 -9.99 -8.83
CA TRP A 61 14.75 -8.57 -8.83
C TRP A 61 15.35 -8.08 -7.52
N LEU A 62 14.80 -8.49 -6.37
CA LEU A 62 15.23 -7.92 -5.08
C LEU A 62 16.47 -8.60 -4.51
N LEU A 63 16.48 -9.94 -4.46
CA LEU A 63 17.58 -10.71 -3.92
C LEU A 63 18.92 -10.44 -4.63
N PRO A 64 18.99 -10.39 -5.98
CA PRO A 64 20.25 -10.18 -6.68
C PRO A 64 20.94 -8.85 -6.37
N CYS A 65 20.19 -7.82 -5.97
CA CYS A 65 20.76 -6.51 -5.65
C CYS A 65 20.90 -6.26 -4.14
N SER A 66 20.54 -7.24 -3.30
CA SER A 66 20.35 -7.06 -1.86
C SER A 66 21.56 -6.45 -1.15
N THR A 67 22.77 -6.85 -1.55
CA THR A 67 24.06 -6.47 -0.95
C THR A 67 24.41 -4.97 -1.08
N ASN A 68 24.10 -4.36 -2.22
CA ASN A 68 24.55 -3.00 -2.55
C ASN A 68 23.42 -1.98 -2.68
N LEU A 69 22.16 -2.41 -2.61
CA LEU A 69 21.02 -1.51 -2.77
C LEU A 69 20.97 -0.47 -1.66
N THR A 70 21.01 0.81 -2.06
CA THR A 70 20.87 1.97 -1.18
C THR A 70 19.53 2.67 -1.35
N SER A 71 18.88 2.50 -2.49
CA SER A 71 17.54 3.05 -2.76
C SER A 71 16.65 1.98 -3.38
N LEU A 72 15.47 1.78 -2.79
CA LEU A 72 14.42 0.91 -3.32
C LEU A 72 13.12 1.70 -3.46
N VAL A 73 12.52 1.66 -4.65
CA VAL A 73 11.20 2.23 -4.92
C VAL A 73 10.33 1.13 -5.52
N LEU A 74 9.26 0.74 -4.82
CA LEU A 74 8.30 -0.26 -5.28
C LEU A 74 6.91 0.37 -5.34
N TYR A 75 6.48 0.64 -6.56
CA TYR A 75 5.17 1.22 -6.83
C TYR A 75 4.39 0.24 -7.69
N SER A 76 3.09 0.19 -7.47
CA SER A 76 2.17 -0.52 -8.37
C SER A 76 1.00 0.39 -8.72
N ASP A 77 0.51 0.24 -9.94
CA ASP A 77 -0.76 0.82 -10.36
C ASP A 77 -1.97 0.21 -9.65
N GLN A 78 -1.81 -0.94 -8.98
CA GLN A 78 -2.78 -1.59 -8.11
C GLN A 78 -2.30 -1.65 -6.66
N TYR A 79 -3.21 -1.96 -5.73
CA TYR A 79 -2.78 -2.25 -4.36
C TYR A 79 -2.09 -3.61 -4.31
N PHE A 80 -1.00 -3.73 -3.54
CA PHE A 80 -0.23 -4.96 -3.40
C PHE A 80 0.33 -5.11 -1.97
N GLY A 81 0.87 -6.28 -1.64
CA GLY A 81 1.41 -6.60 -0.32
C GLY A 81 0.49 -7.44 0.55
N TYR A 82 -0.82 -7.22 0.44
CA TYR A 82 -1.84 -8.12 1.00
C TYR A 82 -2.42 -9.06 -0.08
N MET A 83 -3.00 -8.51 -1.14
CA MET A 83 -3.41 -9.28 -2.31
C MET A 83 -3.11 -8.44 -3.55
N PRO A 84 -2.23 -8.89 -4.47
CA PRO A 84 -1.36 -10.06 -4.30
C PRO A 84 -0.39 -9.90 -3.11
N LYS A 85 0.00 -11.02 -2.49
CA LYS A 85 0.96 -11.04 -1.37
C LYS A 85 2.34 -10.64 -1.89
N LEU A 86 3.06 -9.79 -1.14
CA LEU A 86 4.50 -9.59 -1.34
C LEU A 86 5.21 -9.87 -0.01
N ASP A 87 5.87 -11.02 0.06
CA ASP A 87 6.60 -11.46 1.26
C ASP A 87 8.08 -11.07 1.20
N LEU A 88 8.46 -10.02 1.93
CA LEU A 88 9.83 -9.51 1.96
C LEU A 88 10.72 -10.19 3.01
N ARG A 89 10.21 -11.15 3.80
CA ARG A 89 10.97 -11.78 4.91
C ARG A 89 12.22 -12.51 4.41
N GLY A 90 12.22 -12.96 3.15
CA GLY A 90 13.36 -13.63 2.52
C GLY A 90 14.50 -12.70 2.08
N VAL A 91 14.33 -11.38 2.12
CA VAL A 91 15.32 -10.41 1.60
C VAL A 91 15.63 -9.31 2.62
N HIS A 92 16.92 -8.97 2.74
CA HIS A 92 17.40 -7.88 3.60
C HIS A 92 18.41 -7.01 2.85
N PHE A 93 18.33 -5.69 3.05
CA PHE A 93 19.13 -4.71 2.32
C PHE A 93 20.07 -3.96 3.28
N PRO A 94 21.27 -4.49 3.59
CA PRO A 94 22.17 -3.94 4.61
C PRO A 94 22.70 -2.53 4.33
N ARG A 95 22.46 -1.96 3.15
CA ARG A 95 22.87 -0.60 2.78
C ARG A 95 21.70 0.33 2.46
N LEU A 96 20.46 -0.11 2.69
CA LEU A 96 19.26 0.64 2.31
C LEU A 96 19.16 1.95 3.08
N GLN A 97 19.17 3.05 2.37
CA GLN A 97 19.03 4.41 2.91
C GLN A 97 17.68 5.02 2.55
N THR A 98 17.14 4.69 1.38
CA THR A 98 15.87 5.21 0.88
C THR A 98 14.94 4.06 0.54
N LEU A 99 13.74 4.09 1.11
CA LEU A 99 12.63 3.22 0.73
C LEU A 99 11.41 4.07 0.38
N ALA A 100 10.86 3.85 -0.80
CA ALA A 100 9.57 4.40 -1.19
C ALA A 100 8.62 3.27 -1.60
N LEU A 101 7.43 3.28 -1.04
CA LEU A 101 6.36 2.34 -1.34
C LEU A 101 5.15 3.12 -1.85
N GLY A 102 4.56 2.67 -2.96
CA GLY A 102 3.41 3.29 -3.60
C GLY A 102 2.28 2.30 -3.78
N ASN A 103 1.11 2.49 -3.15
CA ASN A 103 0.01 1.51 -3.06
C ASN A 103 0.34 0.21 -2.30
N TYR A 104 1.34 0.23 -1.42
CA TYR A 104 1.62 -0.93 -0.58
C TYR A 104 0.64 -1.05 0.59
N MET A 105 0.15 -2.26 0.83
CA MET A 105 -0.80 -2.58 1.88
C MET A 105 -0.14 -3.26 3.07
N PHE A 106 -0.33 -2.66 4.23
CA PHE A 106 0.00 -3.25 5.52
C PHE A 106 -1.18 -4.05 6.07
N SER A 107 -0.91 -5.22 6.62
CA SER A 107 -1.89 -6.11 7.24
C SER A 107 -1.29 -6.80 8.47
N HIS A 108 0.02 -7.08 8.46
CA HIS A 108 0.70 -7.89 9.45
C HIS A 108 1.86 -7.16 10.12
N ALA A 109 2.10 -7.50 11.40
CA ALA A 109 3.18 -6.90 12.19
C ALA A 109 4.57 -7.16 11.61
N TRP A 110 4.77 -8.30 10.92
CA TRP A 110 6.06 -8.66 10.32
C TRP A 110 6.51 -7.65 9.26
N GLN A 111 5.58 -6.99 8.56
CA GLN A 111 5.93 -5.97 7.56
C GLN A 111 6.65 -4.79 8.22
N LEU A 112 6.23 -4.43 9.44
CA LEU A 112 6.91 -3.41 10.23
C LEU A 112 8.21 -3.93 10.88
N ASP A 113 8.29 -5.22 11.22
CA ASP A 113 9.56 -5.85 11.62
C ASP A 113 10.59 -5.80 10.50
N TRP A 114 10.16 -6.05 9.27
CA TRP A 114 11.01 -5.97 8.09
C TRP A 114 11.52 -4.55 7.88
N LEU A 115 10.66 -3.52 7.99
CA LEU A 115 11.10 -2.12 7.98
C LEU A 115 12.11 -1.85 9.10
N ALA A 116 11.80 -2.26 10.33
CA ALA A 116 12.64 -2.07 11.51
C ALA A 116 14.00 -2.79 11.40
N SER A 117 14.09 -3.89 10.65
CA SER A 117 15.37 -4.59 10.42
C SER A 117 16.42 -3.69 9.74
N HIS A 118 15.99 -2.62 9.05
CA HIS A 118 16.85 -1.65 8.37
C HIS A 118 17.16 -0.41 9.23
N ALA A 119 16.88 -0.44 10.53
CA ALA A 119 17.10 0.67 11.46
C ALA A 119 18.53 1.26 11.42
N ALA A 120 19.52 0.41 11.14
CA ALA A 120 20.93 0.80 11.10
C ALA A 120 21.31 1.63 9.87
N THR A 121 20.49 1.70 8.81
CA THR A 121 20.83 2.38 7.55
C THR A 121 19.74 3.27 6.98
N LEU A 122 18.47 2.93 7.21
CA LEU A 122 17.32 3.61 6.61
C LEU A 122 17.23 5.06 7.12
N GLN A 123 17.24 6.00 6.17
CA GLN A 123 17.26 7.44 6.41
C GLN A 123 16.03 8.14 5.82
N HIS A 124 15.46 7.62 4.75
CA HIS A 124 14.32 8.21 4.06
C HIS A 124 13.25 7.15 3.82
N LEU A 125 12.04 7.37 4.33
CA LEU A 125 10.89 6.50 4.15
C LEU A 125 9.72 7.31 3.57
N TYR A 126 9.24 6.88 2.41
CA TYR A 126 8.11 7.50 1.70
C TYR A 126 7.00 6.47 1.52
N LEU A 127 5.80 6.80 1.99
CA LEU A 127 4.60 5.97 1.91
C LEU A 127 3.52 6.72 1.12
N ASP A 128 3.47 6.45 -0.18
CA ASP A 128 2.54 7.10 -1.12
C ASP A 128 1.32 6.20 -1.34
N ASP A 129 0.13 6.68 -1.01
CA ASP A 129 -1.13 5.93 -1.10
C ASP A 129 -1.04 4.52 -0.44
N CYS A 130 -0.21 4.36 0.59
CA CYS A 130 -0.06 3.10 1.33
C CYS A 130 -1.12 2.99 2.41
N SER A 131 -1.82 1.85 2.47
CA SER A 131 -2.97 1.67 3.37
C SER A 131 -2.79 0.50 4.32
N ILE A 132 -3.59 0.46 5.38
CA ILE A 132 -3.75 -0.72 6.23
C ILE A 132 -5.03 -1.44 5.80
N VAL A 133 -4.93 -2.72 5.43
CA VAL A 133 -6.10 -3.59 5.32
C VAL A 133 -6.59 -3.84 6.72
N HIS A 134 -7.78 -3.32 7.04
CA HIS A 134 -8.35 -3.48 8.37
C HIS A 134 -9.25 -4.72 8.46
N TYR A 135 -10.01 -4.97 7.40
CA TYR A 135 -10.95 -6.08 7.32
C TYR A 135 -10.93 -6.65 5.91
N ALA A 136 -11.04 -7.98 5.82
CA ALA A 136 -11.07 -8.70 4.55
C ALA A 136 -12.21 -9.72 4.55
N LEU A 137 -13.00 -9.66 3.48
CA LEU A 137 -14.08 -10.58 3.17
C LEU A 137 -13.68 -11.42 1.97
N LEU A 138 -13.39 -12.69 2.23
CA LEU A 138 -12.70 -13.55 1.28
C LEU A 138 -13.59 -14.68 0.77
N TYR A 139 -13.74 -14.77 -0.55
CA TYR A 139 -14.40 -15.88 -1.27
C TYR A 139 -13.42 -16.97 -1.78
N ALA A 140 -12.19 -16.99 -1.28
CA ALA A 140 -11.19 -18.02 -1.55
C ALA A 140 -10.52 -18.45 -0.24
N TYR A 141 -9.75 -19.53 -0.28
CA TYR A 141 -9.01 -20.01 0.88
C TYR A 141 -7.80 -19.14 1.18
N PRO A 142 -7.77 -18.43 2.33
CA PRO A 142 -6.54 -17.83 2.77
C PRO A 142 -5.56 -18.90 3.25
N ASP A 143 -4.26 -18.61 3.16
CA ASP A 143 -3.19 -19.37 3.80
C ASP A 143 -3.29 -19.28 5.34
N ALA A 144 -2.36 -19.94 6.03
CA ALA A 144 -2.33 -19.97 7.49
C ALA A 144 -2.13 -18.57 8.14
N GLU A 145 -1.62 -17.60 7.37
CA GLU A 145 -1.41 -16.22 7.82
C GLU A 145 -2.58 -15.29 7.44
N GLY A 146 -3.47 -15.71 6.53
CA GLY A 146 -4.61 -14.90 6.10
C GLY A 146 -4.45 -14.27 4.72
N TYR A 147 -3.45 -14.65 3.94
CA TYR A 147 -3.24 -14.18 2.57
C TYR A 147 -3.96 -15.07 1.55
N VAL A 148 -4.46 -14.49 0.47
CA VAL A 148 -5.06 -15.26 -0.64
C VAL A 148 -3.93 -15.76 -1.55
N ALA A 149 -3.69 -17.07 -1.53
CA ALA A 149 -2.64 -17.69 -2.34
C ALA A 149 -3.06 -17.91 -3.81
N ASN A 150 -4.35 -18.17 -4.05
CA ASN A 150 -4.88 -18.33 -5.40
C ASN A 150 -6.35 -17.86 -5.43
N PRO A 151 -6.65 -16.70 -6.05
CA PRO A 151 -8.01 -16.17 -6.11
C PRO A 151 -8.93 -17.02 -7.00
N LEU A 152 -8.38 -17.88 -7.87
CA LEU A 152 -9.13 -18.75 -8.79
C LEU A 152 -9.57 -20.07 -8.14
N GLN A 153 -9.20 -20.35 -6.89
CA GLN A 153 -9.69 -21.51 -6.16
C GLN A 153 -10.90 -21.11 -5.31
N PRO A 154 -12.14 -21.28 -5.82
CA PRO A 154 -13.33 -20.93 -5.07
C PRO A 154 -13.48 -21.82 -3.82
N LEU A 155 -14.16 -21.29 -2.81
CA LEU A 155 -14.64 -22.10 -1.69
C LEU A 155 -15.61 -23.19 -2.22
N PRO A 156 -15.55 -24.44 -1.73
CA PRO A 156 -16.46 -25.51 -2.08
C PRO A 156 -17.91 -25.10 -1.85
N GLU A 157 -18.83 -25.66 -2.62
CA GLU A 157 -20.27 -25.35 -2.58
C GLU A 157 -20.91 -25.50 -1.17
N LEU A 158 -20.30 -26.29 -0.28
CA LEU A 158 -20.73 -26.46 1.12
C LEU A 158 -20.22 -25.36 2.08
N GLN A 159 -19.31 -24.49 1.63
CA GLN A 159 -18.67 -23.39 2.37
C GLN A 159 -18.88 -22.04 1.67
N GLN A 160 -20.02 -21.81 1.00
CA GLN A 160 -20.36 -20.53 0.32
C GLN A 160 -20.38 -19.29 1.23
N ARG A 161 -20.03 -19.41 2.52
CA ARG A 161 -19.85 -18.28 3.41
C ARG A 161 -18.45 -17.68 3.23
N PRO A 162 -18.34 -16.36 3.02
CA PRO A 162 -17.03 -15.74 2.93
C PRO A 162 -16.25 -15.92 4.24
N VAL A 163 -14.94 -16.04 4.12
CA VAL A 163 -14.01 -16.05 5.25
C VAL A 163 -13.72 -14.60 5.64
N ILE A 164 -14.05 -14.24 6.88
CA ILE A 164 -13.78 -12.92 7.43
C ILE A 164 -12.43 -12.91 8.14
N ARG A 165 -11.67 -11.82 7.96
CA ARG A 165 -10.41 -11.55 8.66
C ARG A 165 -10.35 -10.11 9.12
N ASN A 166 -10.08 -9.93 10.41
CA ASN A 166 -9.83 -8.64 11.03
C ASN A 166 -8.34 -8.49 11.33
N TYR A 167 -7.79 -7.33 11.00
CA TYR A 167 -6.41 -6.96 11.27
C TYR A 167 -6.37 -5.81 12.27
N SER A 168 -5.59 -6.01 13.34
CA SER A 168 -5.48 -5.06 14.46
C SER A 168 -4.47 -3.94 14.22
N LEU A 169 -3.79 -3.92 13.07
CA LEU A 169 -2.79 -2.91 12.77
C LEU A 169 -3.45 -1.52 12.65
N ARG A 170 -2.77 -0.49 13.15
CA ARG A 170 -3.23 0.91 13.14
C ARG A 170 -2.09 1.84 12.76
N TRP A 171 -2.40 2.92 12.06
CA TRP A 171 -1.39 3.92 11.68
C TRP A 171 -0.74 4.56 12.91
N SER A 172 -1.52 4.87 13.95
CA SER A 172 -1.02 5.35 15.23
C SER A 172 0.10 4.46 15.80
N HIS A 173 -0.13 3.16 15.83
CA HIS A 173 0.83 2.17 16.31
C HIS A 173 2.02 2.00 15.36
N THR A 174 1.77 2.04 14.05
CA THR A 174 2.80 2.00 13.01
C THR A 174 3.77 3.16 13.17
N PHE A 175 3.28 4.41 13.26
CA PHE A 175 4.13 5.59 13.41
C PHE A 175 4.94 5.55 14.72
N ASP A 176 4.32 5.16 15.84
CA ASP A 176 5.03 5.02 17.11
C ASP A 176 6.07 3.90 17.10
N ARG A 177 5.85 2.84 16.31
CA ARG A 177 6.85 1.79 16.09
C ARG A 177 8.01 2.31 15.25
N LEU A 178 7.74 2.93 14.10
CA LEU A 178 8.77 3.52 13.24
C LEU A 178 9.64 4.54 13.99
N ARG A 179 9.02 5.40 14.80
CA ARG A 179 9.71 6.39 15.63
C ARG A 179 10.68 5.73 16.63
N ARG A 180 10.29 4.61 17.21
CA ARG A 180 11.10 3.89 18.21
C ARG A 180 12.18 3.03 17.58
N SER A 181 11.93 2.44 16.41
CA SER A 181 12.86 1.49 15.78
C SER A 181 13.83 2.13 14.80
N LEU A 182 13.41 3.13 14.01
CA LEU A 182 14.22 3.68 12.94
C LEU A 182 15.03 4.90 13.40
N HIS A 183 16.04 4.67 14.24
CA HIS A 183 16.81 5.73 14.91
C HIS A 183 17.62 6.62 13.94
N ARG A 184 17.86 6.17 12.71
CA ARG A 184 18.58 6.93 11.67
C ARG A 184 17.65 7.62 10.68
N LEU A 185 16.34 7.48 10.84
CA LEU A 185 15.35 8.10 9.97
C LEU A 185 15.49 9.62 10.08
N LYS A 186 15.70 10.27 8.94
CA LYS A 186 15.82 11.73 8.80
C LYS A 186 14.63 12.31 8.06
N THR A 187 14.03 11.52 7.17
CA THR A 187 12.89 11.92 6.38
C THR A 187 11.80 10.87 6.43
N PHE A 188 10.60 11.28 6.83
CA PHE A 188 9.39 10.50 6.74
C PHE A 188 8.33 11.31 5.98
N ARG A 189 7.72 10.72 4.96
CA ARG A 189 6.53 11.25 4.32
C ARG A 189 5.51 10.15 4.13
N MET A 190 4.26 10.48 4.44
CA MET A 190 3.08 9.71 4.07
C MET A 190 2.08 10.69 3.47
N GLY A 191 1.38 10.27 2.42
CA GLY A 191 0.39 11.09 1.74
C GLY A 191 -0.08 10.44 0.46
N SER A 192 -0.70 11.25 -0.39
CA SER A 192 -1.11 10.86 -1.74
C SER A 192 -0.45 11.79 -2.74
N SER A 193 0.26 11.22 -3.71
CA SER A 193 0.75 11.95 -4.88
C SER A 193 -0.38 12.25 -5.87
N GLY A 194 -1.57 11.66 -5.67
CA GLY A 194 -2.67 11.69 -6.62
C GLY A 194 -2.38 10.94 -7.91
N LEU A 195 -1.18 10.34 -8.05
CA LEU A 195 -0.82 9.55 -9.22
C LEU A 195 -1.32 8.10 -9.10
N MET A 196 -1.40 7.60 -7.87
CA MET A 196 -1.47 6.17 -7.55
C MET A 196 -2.78 5.75 -6.89
N GLY A 197 -3.52 6.70 -6.29
CA GLY A 197 -4.74 6.44 -5.56
C GLY A 197 -5.86 5.80 -6.38
N TRP A 198 -6.54 4.84 -5.75
CA TRP A 198 -7.68 4.11 -6.33
C TRP A 198 -8.82 5.02 -6.81
N ARG A 199 -9.07 6.16 -6.16
CA ARG A 199 -10.06 7.17 -6.62
C ARG A 199 -9.76 7.72 -8.02
N ARG A 200 -8.48 7.80 -8.43
CA ARG A 200 -8.12 8.19 -9.81
C ARG A 200 -8.52 7.11 -10.81
N ARG A 201 -8.51 5.83 -10.42
CA ARG A 201 -8.92 4.69 -11.27
C ARG A 201 -10.42 4.72 -11.58
N HIS A 202 -11.27 5.16 -10.64
CA HIS A 202 -12.73 5.23 -10.84
C HIS A 202 -13.26 6.60 -11.27
N ARG A 203 -12.49 7.67 -11.10
CA ARG A 203 -12.88 8.99 -11.61
C ARG A 203 -12.73 8.96 -13.13
N ARG A 204 -13.79 8.53 -13.81
CA ARG A 204 -13.97 8.44 -15.27
C ARG A 204 -13.31 9.63 -15.98
N GLY A 205 -12.10 9.40 -16.48
CA GLY A 205 -11.27 10.42 -17.10
C GLY A 205 -9.87 9.86 -17.28
N GLN A 206 -9.56 9.50 -18.52
CA GLN A 206 -8.20 9.20 -18.98
C GLN A 206 -7.33 10.46 -18.90
N GLU A 207 -7.12 11.03 -17.71
CA GLU A 207 -6.06 12.01 -17.56
C GLU A 207 -4.75 11.24 -17.60
N PRO A 208 -3.88 11.51 -18.60
CA PRO A 208 -2.58 10.87 -18.65
C PRO A 208 -1.87 11.02 -17.31
N LEU A 209 -1.04 10.03 -16.95
CA LEU A 209 0.02 10.27 -15.97
C LEU A 209 0.83 11.47 -16.48
N THR A 210 0.58 12.65 -15.90
CA THR A 210 1.24 13.90 -16.31
C THR A 210 2.68 13.94 -15.80
N ALA A 211 2.99 13.11 -14.81
CA ALA A 211 4.31 12.89 -14.24
C ALA A 211 4.69 11.41 -14.38
N ASP A 212 5.96 11.17 -14.67
CA ASP A 212 6.57 9.84 -14.67
C ASP A 212 6.60 9.29 -13.24
N PRO A 213 5.92 8.18 -12.93
CA PRO A 213 5.92 7.57 -11.58
C PRO A 213 7.32 7.19 -11.08
N SER A 214 8.29 7.04 -11.98
CA SER A 214 9.68 6.74 -11.64
C SER A 214 10.50 7.97 -11.23
N ASP A 215 9.98 9.19 -11.48
CA ASP A 215 10.63 10.44 -11.11
C ASP A 215 10.71 10.57 -9.58
N PRO A 216 11.91 10.76 -9.01
CA PRO A 216 12.04 10.87 -7.55
C PRO A 216 11.27 12.06 -6.96
N ALA A 217 10.93 13.08 -7.74
CA ALA A 217 10.10 14.20 -7.31
C ALA A 217 8.72 13.73 -6.82
N VAL A 218 8.17 12.65 -7.37
CA VAL A 218 6.85 12.11 -7.00
C VAL A 218 6.77 11.81 -5.51
N TYR A 219 7.76 11.08 -4.97
CA TYR A 219 7.76 10.71 -3.55
C TYR A 219 8.52 11.70 -2.66
N THR A 220 9.57 12.35 -3.16
CA THR A 220 10.34 13.30 -2.34
C THR A 220 9.57 14.59 -2.04
N SER A 221 8.65 15.00 -2.92
CA SER A 221 7.79 16.17 -2.72
C SER A 221 6.42 15.83 -2.12
N LEU A 222 6.15 14.54 -1.85
CA LEU A 222 4.87 14.03 -1.36
C LEU A 222 4.31 14.88 -0.21
N PRO A 223 3.09 15.44 -0.31
CA PRO A 223 2.50 16.18 0.78
C PRO A 223 2.42 15.32 2.04
N LEU A 224 2.94 15.82 3.16
CA LEU A 224 2.85 15.12 4.44
C LEU A 224 1.43 15.24 4.97
N GLY A 225 0.71 14.13 5.06
CA GLY A 225 -0.65 14.11 5.58
C GLY A 225 -1.24 12.70 5.66
N LEU A 226 -2.31 12.59 6.44
CA LEU A 226 -3.19 11.44 6.36
C LEU A 226 -4.14 11.63 5.19
N PHE A 227 -4.50 10.53 4.53
CA PHE A 227 -5.48 10.52 3.45
C PHE A 227 -6.68 9.64 3.83
N PRO A 228 -7.86 9.84 3.20
CA PRO A 228 -9.08 9.14 3.58
C PRO A 228 -8.95 7.61 3.46
N ASP A 229 -8.31 7.16 2.39
CA ASP A 229 -8.22 5.75 1.99
C ASP A 229 -7.12 4.97 2.77
N ARG A 230 -6.61 5.53 3.88
CA ARG A 230 -5.49 4.96 4.66
C ARG A 230 -5.86 3.65 5.37
N TYR A 231 -7.15 3.38 5.54
CA TYR A 231 -7.70 2.11 5.98
C TYR A 231 -8.62 1.56 4.89
N LEU A 232 -8.39 0.31 4.50
CA LEU A 232 -9.13 -0.34 3.41
C LEU A 232 -9.84 -1.60 3.90
N LEU A 233 -10.92 -1.90 3.20
CA LEU A 233 -11.55 -3.21 3.16
C LEU A 233 -11.09 -3.96 1.91
N CYS A 234 -10.77 -5.25 2.06
CA CYS A 234 -10.66 -6.16 0.92
C CYS A 234 -11.99 -6.91 0.78
N HIS A 235 -12.67 -6.77 -0.36
CA HIS A 235 -13.94 -7.44 -0.62
C HIS A 235 -13.88 -8.41 -1.82
N MET A 236 -12.69 -8.72 -2.35
CA MET A 236 -12.50 -9.71 -3.43
C MET A 236 -13.46 -9.52 -4.61
N GLY A 237 -13.66 -8.26 -5.03
CA GLY A 237 -14.38 -7.91 -6.24
C GLY A 237 -15.90 -7.67 -6.12
N MET A 238 -16.52 -7.72 -4.92
CA MET A 238 -17.88 -7.17 -4.82
C MET A 238 -17.84 -5.66 -4.60
N GLY A 239 -18.08 -4.91 -5.67
CA GLY A 239 -18.03 -3.45 -5.70
C GLY A 239 -17.21 -2.97 -6.91
N PRO A 240 -17.21 -1.65 -7.22
CA PRO A 240 -16.48 -1.13 -8.38
C PRO A 240 -14.98 -1.46 -8.35
N SER A 241 -14.45 -1.82 -7.18
CA SER A 241 -13.11 -2.35 -6.96
C SER A 241 -13.10 -3.38 -5.83
N TRP A 242 -12.10 -4.26 -5.87
CA TRP A 242 -11.84 -5.28 -4.85
C TRP A 242 -11.28 -4.74 -3.52
N TYR A 243 -10.88 -3.46 -3.51
CA TYR A 243 -10.64 -2.69 -2.30
C TYR A 243 -11.56 -1.49 -2.23
N THR A 244 -12.10 -1.20 -1.05
CA THR A 244 -12.87 0.01 -0.80
C THR A 244 -12.30 0.72 0.42
N ASP A 245 -12.34 2.05 0.43
CA ASP A 245 -12.09 2.78 1.66
C ASP A 245 -13.29 2.62 2.62
N LEU A 246 -13.04 2.76 3.92
CA LEU A 246 -14.10 2.64 4.92
C LEU A 246 -15.13 3.78 4.87
N GLY A 247 -14.79 4.92 4.25
CA GLY A 247 -15.65 6.11 4.19
C GLY A 247 -16.58 6.18 2.96
N THR A 248 -16.47 5.23 2.03
CA THR A 248 -17.22 5.16 0.77
C THR A 248 -18.26 4.05 0.78
N LEU A 249 -18.36 3.32 1.88
CA LEU A 249 -19.37 2.30 2.06
C LEU A 249 -20.75 2.96 2.19
N SER A 250 -21.53 2.94 1.11
CA SER A 250 -22.98 2.81 1.25
C SER A 250 -23.22 1.37 1.70
N TRP A 251 -23.41 1.17 3.00
CA TRP A 251 -23.66 -0.13 3.62
C TRP A 251 -24.89 -0.82 3.01
N PRO A 252 -24.77 -2.05 2.49
CA PRO A 252 -25.70 -3.11 2.91
C PRO A 252 -24.92 -4.44 3.09
N CYS A 253 -25.35 -5.46 3.81
CA CYS A 253 -26.66 -6.10 3.85
C CYS A 253 -26.79 -6.81 5.19
N GLU A 254 -27.92 -6.63 5.89
CA GLU A 254 -28.57 -7.82 6.44
C GLU A 254 -28.76 -8.76 5.23
N ASP A 255 -27.89 -9.74 5.05
CA ASP A 255 -28.26 -10.87 4.20
C ASP A 255 -29.34 -11.67 4.94
N GLU A 256 -29.99 -12.64 4.28
CA GLU A 256 -30.99 -13.52 4.94
C GLU A 256 -30.45 -14.25 6.19
N TYR A 257 -29.15 -14.12 6.52
CA TYR A 257 -28.45 -14.84 7.57
C TYR A 257 -28.02 -13.97 8.76
N GLY A 258 -28.27 -12.65 8.76
CA GLY A 258 -28.03 -11.73 9.88
C GLY A 258 -26.60 -11.19 9.98
N THR A 259 -26.26 -10.53 11.10
CA THR A 259 -24.93 -9.97 11.37
C THR A 259 -23.86 -11.07 11.49
N ARG A 260 -22.72 -10.95 10.80
CA ARG A 260 -21.66 -11.97 10.81
C ARG A 260 -20.66 -11.71 11.94
N GLU A 261 -19.97 -12.76 12.38
CA GLU A 261 -18.89 -12.64 13.36
C GLU A 261 -17.76 -11.76 12.80
N GLY A 262 -17.42 -10.69 13.53
CA GLY A 262 -16.44 -9.68 13.11
C GLY A 262 -17.04 -8.43 12.48
N ASP A 263 -18.33 -8.43 12.10
CA ASP A 263 -19.00 -7.22 11.60
C ASP A 263 -19.17 -6.18 12.71
N ASP A 264 -19.49 -6.61 13.95
CA ASP A 264 -19.58 -5.69 15.09
C ASP A 264 -18.24 -4.99 15.39
N GLU A 265 -17.12 -5.70 15.24
CA GLU A 265 -15.78 -5.12 15.42
C GLU A 265 -15.45 -4.12 14.31
N LEU A 266 -15.84 -4.42 13.07
CA LEU A 266 -15.70 -3.51 11.94
C LEU A 266 -16.57 -2.26 12.15
N MET A 267 -17.82 -2.41 12.57
CA MET A 267 -18.74 -1.30 12.81
C MET A 267 -18.21 -0.39 13.93
N ALA A 268 -17.77 -0.97 15.05
CA ALA A 268 -17.16 -0.19 16.13
C ALA A 268 -15.89 0.54 15.67
N PHE A 269 -15.15 0.01 14.69
CA PHE A 269 -14.01 0.69 14.10
C PHE A 269 -14.42 1.84 13.17
N VAL A 270 -15.43 1.63 12.33
CA VAL A 270 -15.97 2.66 11.44
C VAL A 270 -16.53 3.81 12.26
N ASP A 271 -17.31 3.52 13.31
CA ASP A 271 -17.87 4.54 14.20
C ASP A 271 -16.74 5.42 14.77
N GLN A 272 -15.65 4.82 15.25
CA GLN A 272 -14.48 5.56 15.74
C GLN A 272 -13.77 6.39 14.64
N LEU A 273 -13.80 5.93 13.38
CA LEU A 273 -13.25 6.66 12.24
C LEU A 273 -14.11 7.87 11.89
N GLU A 274 -15.43 7.70 11.87
CA GLU A 274 -16.42 8.74 11.57
C GLU A 274 -16.50 9.80 12.68
N GLU A 275 -16.45 9.37 13.95
CA GLU A 275 -16.35 10.25 15.11
C GLU A 275 -14.99 10.99 15.18
N GLY A 276 -14.03 10.63 14.32
CA GLY A 276 -12.71 11.27 14.24
C GLY A 276 -11.77 10.91 15.39
N VAL A 277 -12.06 9.84 16.13
CA VAL A 277 -11.19 9.33 17.20
C VAL A 277 -9.88 8.82 16.59
N LEU A 278 -9.97 7.95 15.60
CA LEU A 278 -8.81 7.37 14.92
C LEU A 278 -8.00 8.42 14.16
N ASP A 279 -8.69 9.39 13.55
CA ASP A 279 -8.06 10.53 12.89
C ASP A 279 -7.16 11.32 13.85
N ARG A 280 -7.64 11.54 15.08
CA ARG A 280 -6.88 12.24 16.12
C ARG A 280 -5.66 11.43 16.56
N GLU A 281 -5.83 10.15 16.85
CA GLU A 281 -4.76 9.26 17.29
C GLU A 281 -3.66 9.10 16.23
N ASP A 282 -4.04 8.83 14.99
CA ASP A 282 -3.12 8.69 13.86
C ASP A 282 -2.35 10.00 13.63
N LYS A 283 -3.04 11.15 13.73
CA LYS A 283 -2.43 12.47 13.55
C LYS A 283 -1.43 12.78 14.64
N GLU A 284 -1.79 12.57 15.90
CA GLU A 284 -0.89 12.80 17.03
C GLU A 284 0.35 11.90 16.94
N ALA A 285 0.19 10.63 16.56
CA ALA A 285 1.31 9.72 16.37
C ALA A 285 2.21 10.12 15.19
N LEU A 286 1.62 10.60 14.09
CA LEU A 286 2.37 11.13 12.95
C LEU A 286 3.18 12.38 13.34
N VAL A 287 2.58 13.32 14.08
CA VAL A 287 3.31 14.49 14.61
C VAL A 287 4.47 14.04 15.49
N ARG A 288 4.24 13.13 16.43
CA ARG A 288 5.29 12.59 17.31
C ARG A 288 6.44 11.95 16.52
N LEU A 289 6.15 11.22 15.45
CA LEU A 289 7.16 10.64 14.57
C LEU A 289 8.02 11.72 13.91
N VAL A 290 7.36 12.68 13.27
CA VAL A 290 8.01 13.74 12.49
C VAL A 290 8.85 14.67 13.37
N GLU A 291 8.32 15.08 14.53
CA GLU A 291 9.07 15.82 15.54
C GLU A 291 10.21 14.98 16.12
N GLY A 292 9.96 13.69 16.38
CA GLY A 292 10.95 12.77 16.94
C GLY A 292 12.17 12.54 16.06
N ILE A 293 12.03 12.66 14.74
CA ILE A 293 13.14 12.60 13.78
C ILE A 293 13.76 13.98 13.47
N GLY A 294 13.22 15.06 14.04
CA GLY A 294 13.68 16.43 13.81
C GLY A 294 13.29 17.00 12.44
N GLN A 295 12.25 16.46 11.78
CA GLN A 295 11.78 16.93 10.49
C GLN A 295 10.76 18.07 10.66
N GLY A 296 11.21 19.32 10.57
CA GLY A 296 10.35 20.52 10.65
C GLY A 296 9.95 20.92 12.07
N GLY A 297 9.67 22.20 12.29
CA GLY A 297 9.13 22.69 13.57
C GLY A 297 7.65 22.32 13.74
N ALA A 298 7.14 22.25 14.98
CA ALA A 298 5.75 21.88 15.27
C ALA A 298 4.71 22.69 14.45
N GLU A 299 4.99 23.97 14.21
CA GLU A 299 4.18 24.88 13.37
C GLU A 299 4.22 24.49 11.87
N ASP A 300 5.37 24.08 11.34
CA ASP A 300 5.52 23.63 9.96
C ASP A 300 4.79 22.31 9.71
N VAL A 301 4.87 21.38 10.68
CA VAL A 301 4.17 20.09 10.61
C VAL A 301 2.67 20.30 10.64
N LYS A 302 2.18 21.19 11.52
CA LYS A 302 0.77 21.54 11.60
C LYS A 302 0.25 22.20 10.31
N GLY A 303 1.01 23.14 9.74
CA GLY A 303 0.67 23.77 8.46
C GLY A 303 0.77 22.82 7.26
N MET A 304 1.70 21.86 7.27
CA MET A 304 1.77 20.79 6.27
C MET A 304 0.54 19.89 6.32
N MET A 305 0.09 19.52 7.53
CA MET A 305 -1.11 18.71 7.72
C MET A 305 -2.36 19.45 7.27
N GLU A 306 -2.55 20.72 7.64
CA GLU A 306 -3.72 21.51 7.22
C GLU A 306 -3.86 21.58 5.69
N ARG A 307 -2.74 21.62 4.95
CA ARG A 307 -2.74 21.57 3.47
C ARG A 307 -3.06 20.19 2.90
N GLY A 308 -2.60 19.11 3.54
CA GLY A 308 -2.93 17.73 3.14
C GLY A 308 -4.38 17.35 3.43
N TRP A 309 -5.01 18.00 4.41
CA TRP A 309 -6.37 17.71 4.89
C TRP A 309 -7.49 18.35 4.05
N GLY A 310 -7.19 19.29 3.14
CA GLY A 310 -8.17 19.96 2.30
C GLY A 310 -9.03 19.02 1.44
N TRP A 311 -8.63 17.76 1.28
CA TRP A 311 -9.32 16.77 0.45
C TRP A 311 -10.64 16.24 1.03
N ARG A 312 -10.85 16.27 2.36
CA ARG A 312 -12.14 15.82 2.96
C ARG A 312 -13.27 16.83 2.78
N ASN A 313 -12.96 18.14 2.70
CA ASN A 313 -14.00 19.18 2.83
C ASN A 313 -14.66 19.63 1.53
N GLU A 314 -14.10 19.36 0.35
CA GLU A 314 -14.65 19.91 -0.90
C GLU A 314 -15.51 18.93 -1.73
N SER A 315 -15.77 17.69 -1.28
CA SER A 315 -16.58 16.78 -2.13
C SER A 315 -17.40 15.65 -1.48
N VAL A 316 -17.54 15.54 -0.15
CA VAL A 316 -18.18 14.33 0.44
C VAL A 316 -19.47 14.58 1.25
N TYR A 317 -19.89 15.83 1.50
CA TYR A 317 -21.19 16.11 2.14
C TYR A 317 -22.12 17.04 1.35
N GLY A 318 -21.85 17.22 0.06
CA GLY A 318 -22.78 17.90 -0.85
C GLY A 318 -23.72 16.88 -1.50
N HIS A 319 -24.96 16.84 -1.01
CA HIS A 319 -26.11 16.04 -1.48
C HIS A 319 -26.30 14.67 -0.83
N ILE A 320 -26.82 14.69 0.40
CA ILE A 320 -28.00 13.86 0.74
C ILE A 320 -29.23 14.75 0.58
#